data_AF-A0A7C9P0M4-F1
#
_entry.id   AF-A0A7C9P0M4-F1
#
_cell.length_a   1.000
_cell.length_b   1.000
_cell.length_c   1.000
_cell.angle_alpha   90.00
_cell.angle_beta   90.00
_cell.angle_gamma   90.00
#
_symmetry.space_group_name_H-M   'P 1'
#
loop_
_entity.id
_entity.type
_entity.pdbx_description
1 polymer ?
#
loop_
_entity_poly.entity_id
_entity_poly.type
_entity_poly.pdbx_seq_one_letter_code
_entity_poly.pdbx_strand_id
1 'polypeptide(L)'
;MSDHAGMSSSEEAGRLAELVAELDRLLSAALTHDDPEQMRDPFMRAAGTLTEFGDVEAAGGLYRIWMNIDDIFDGWPVDYGDETDAIAMREIRLAAGEWLATPKTEAGISAYVDRWEARQAPDDWPDPGGVWIAGGWGGGPRGNRAVK
;
A
#
# COMPACT_ATOMS: atom_id res chain seq x y z
N MET A 1 31.81 -18.86 -9.01
CA MET A 1 31.38 -18.21 -7.76
C MET A 1 31.44 -16.73 -8.04
N SER A 2 30.29 -16.12 -8.34
CA SER A 2 30.22 -14.70 -8.64
C SER A 2 30.11 -13.96 -7.32
N ASP A 3 31.08 -13.09 -7.04
CA ASP A 3 31.09 -12.22 -5.88
C ASP A 3 29.87 -11.29 -5.93
N HIS A 4 28.81 -11.64 -5.20
CA HIS A 4 27.85 -10.64 -4.73
C HIS A 4 28.59 -9.83 -3.66
N ALA A 5 29.27 -8.77 -4.08
CA ALA A 5 29.64 -7.71 -3.16
C ALA A 5 28.33 -7.09 -2.66
N GLY A 6 27.79 -7.62 -1.56
CA GLY A 6 26.64 -7.05 -0.88
C GLY A 6 26.93 -5.60 -0.53
N MET A 7 25.93 -4.72 -0.70
CA MET A 7 26.01 -3.31 -0.31
C MET A 7 26.55 -3.20 1.12
N SER A 8 27.40 -2.19 1.34
CA SER A 8 27.80 -1.87 2.70
C SER A 8 26.61 -1.30 3.48
N SER A 9 26.59 -1.50 4.79
CA SER A 9 25.54 -0.97 5.69
C SER A 9 25.35 0.56 5.56
N SER A 10 26.41 1.30 5.18
CA SER A 10 26.32 2.75 4.93
C SER A 10 25.61 3.10 3.63
N GLU A 11 25.79 2.30 2.58
CA GLU A 11 25.11 2.49 1.29
C GLU A 11 23.63 2.12 1.40
N GLU A 12 23.34 1.06 2.16
CA GLU A 12 21.97 0.63 2.48
C GLU A 12 21.23 1.69 3.29
N ALA A 13 21.86 2.26 4.33
CA ALA A 13 21.28 3.35 5.11
C ALA A 13 21.05 4.62 4.26
N GLY A 14 21.97 4.94 3.33
CA GLY A 14 21.82 6.04 2.39
C GLY A 14 20.61 5.85 1.47
N ARG A 15 20.48 4.67 0.86
CA ARG A 15 19.33 4.33 0.01
C ARG A 15 18.01 4.36 0.77
N LEU A 16 17.98 3.85 2.00
CA LEU A 16 16.77 3.92 2.84
C LEU A 16 16.36 5.37 3.11
N ALA A 17 17.32 6.25 3.39
CA ALA A 17 17.04 7.67 3.62
C ALA A 17 16.50 8.36 2.35
N GLU A 18 17.05 8.05 1.18
CA GLU A 18 16.56 8.56 -0.11
C GLU A 18 15.13 8.08 -0.40
N LEU A 19 14.86 6.79 -0.20
CA LEU A 19 13.52 6.22 -0.35
C LEU A 19 12.52 6.92 0.57
N VAL A 20 12.85 7.05 1.86
CA VAL A 20 12.00 7.71 2.85
C VAL A 20 11.69 9.14 2.46
N ALA A 21 12.70 9.90 2.03
CA ALA A 21 12.51 11.30 1.63
C ALA A 21 11.59 11.42 0.41
N GLU A 22 11.74 10.51 -0.57
CA GLU A 22 10.91 10.52 -1.77
C GLU A 22 9.46 10.10 -1.46
N LEU A 23 9.26 9.09 -0.62
CA LEU A 23 7.94 8.70 -0.13
C LEU A 23 7.26 9.85 0.63
N ASP A 24 7.96 10.50 1.55
CA ASP A 24 7.42 11.64 2.31
C ASP A 24 6.99 12.78 1.38
N ARG A 25 7.80 13.08 0.34
CA ARG A 25 7.49 14.11 -0.66
C ARG A 25 6.24 13.75 -1.46
N LEU A 26 6.16 12.53 -1.98
CA LEU A 26 5.05 12.07 -2.83
C LEU A 26 3.74 11.96 -2.05
N LEU A 27 3.78 11.40 -0.84
CA LEU A 27 2.59 11.27 0.01
C LEU A 27 2.10 12.64 0.51
N SER A 28 3.02 13.57 0.83
CA SER A 28 2.64 14.95 1.12
C SER A 28 1.97 15.62 -0.08
N ALA A 29 2.45 15.39 -1.30
CA ALA A 29 1.84 15.92 -2.52
C ALA A 29 0.43 15.35 -2.74
N ALA A 30 0.23 14.04 -2.56
CA ALA A 30 -1.08 13.40 -2.66
C ALA A 30 -2.11 14.06 -1.73
N LEU A 31 -1.72 14.37 -0.50
CA LEU A 31 -2.57 15.02 0.50
C LEU A 31 -2.94 16.48 0.17
N THR A 32 -2.35 17.11 -0.85
CA THR A 32 -2.72 18.46 -1.30
C THR A 32 -3.89 18.49 -2.28
N HIS A 33 -4.33 17.32 -2.76
CA HIS A 33 -5.40 17.20 -3.74
C HIS A 33 -6.70 16.73 -3.08
N ASP A 34 -7.82 17.30 -3.52
CA ASP A 34 -9.18 16.84 -3.16
C ASP A 34 -9.89 16.14 -4.33
N ASP A 35 -9.19 16.01 -5.46
CA ASP A 35 -9.65 15.29 -6.64
C ASP A 35 -9.01 13.88 -6.66
N PRO A 36 -9.79 12.80 -6.90
CA PRO A 36 -9.29 11.43 -6.82
C PRO A 36 -8.16 11.16 -7.82
N GLU A 37 -8.28 11.61 -9.06
CA GLU A 37 -7.27 11.38 -10.11
C GLU A 37 -5.94 12.08 -9.76
N GLN A 38 -6.02 13.34 -9.30
CA GLN A 38 -4.84 14.10 -8.89
C GLN A 38 -4.20 13.57 -7.60
N MET A 39 -4.98 12.96 -6.70
CA MET A 39 -4.44 12.30 -5.51
C MET A 39 -3.78 10.96 -5.86
N ARG A 40 -4.34 10.20 -6.81
CA ARG A 40 -3.86 8.86 -7.20
C ARG A 40 -2.48 8.91 -7.86
N ASP A 41 -2.19 9.87 -8.74
CA ASP A 41 -0.90 9.94 -9.46
C ASP A 41 0.33 10.01 -8.54
N PRO A 42 0.47 10.98 -7.60
CA PRO A 42 1.63 11.03 -6.70
C PRO A 42 1.73 9.80 -5.80
N PHE A 43 0.59 9.23 -5.41
CA PHE A 43 0.53 8.00 -4.63
C PHE A 43 1.05 6.79 -5.42
N MET A 44 0.66 6.64 -6.69
CA MET A 44 1.16 5.56 -7.55
C MET A 44 2.63 5.71 -7.89
N ARG A 45 3.14 6.93 -7.99
CA ARG A 45 4.59 7.17 -8.09
C ARG A 45 5.32 6.66 -6.85
N ALA A 46 4.73 6.77 -5.65
CA ALA A 46 5.34 6.25 -4.42
C ALA A 46 5.42 4.71 -4.44
N ALA A 47 4.40 4.04 -4.96
CA ALA A 47 4.45 2.60 -5.21
C ALA A 47 5.52 2.22 -6.23
N GLY A 48 5.65 2.99 -7.32
CA GLY A 48 6.73 2.85 -8.31
C GLY A 48 8.11 2.96 -7.68
N THR A 49 8.34 3.99 -6.85
CA THR A 49 9.61 4.17 -6.12
C THR A 49 9.96 2.93 -5.29
N LEU A 50 9.01 2.26 -4.63
CA LEU A 50 9.33 1.06 -3.84
C LEU A 50 9.88 -0.10 -4.68
N THR A 51 9.45 -0.23 -5.94
CA THR A 51 9.95 -1.28 -6.84
C THR A 51 11.39 -1.04 -7.28
N GLU A 52 11.81 0.22 -7.38
CA GLU A 52 13.18 0.61 -7.70
C GLU A 52 14.17 0.32 -6.55
N PHE A 53 13.66 0.21 -5.32
CA PHE A 53 14.43 -0.08 -4.10
C PHE A 53 14.26 -1.55 -3.64
N GLY A 54 13.83 -2.43 -4.55
CA GLY A 54 13.24 -3.77 -4.35
C GLY A 54 14.01 -4.87 -3.60
N ASP A 55 14.98 -4.54 -2.74
CA ASP A 55 15.70 -5.49 -1.88
C ASP A 55 15.46 -5.29 -0.36
N VAL A 56 14.60 -4.34 0.04
CA VAL A 56 14.26 -4.14 1.46
C VAL A 56 12.98 -4.89 1.78
N GLU A 57 13.01 -5.83 2.74
CA GLU A 57 11.82 -6.60 3.18
C GLU A 57 10.64 -5.69 3.53
N ALA A 58 10.92 -4.54 4.16
CA ALA A 58 9.94 -3.50 4.44
C ALA A 58 9.32 -2.85 3.19
N ALA A 59 10.07 -2.73 2.08
CA ALA A 59 9.55 -2.19 0.82
C ALA A 59 8.48 -3.10 0.20
N GLY A 60 8.61 -4.42 0.35
CA GLY A 60 7.59 -5.37 -0.08
C GLY A 60 6.26 -5.23 0.69
N GLY A 61 6.34 -4.93 1.99
CA GLY A 61 5.17 -4.60 2.81
C GLY A 61 4.51 -3.30 2.37
N LEU A 62 5.29 -2.21 2.27
CA LEU A 62 4.81 -0.90 1.81
C LEU A 62 4.18 -0.96 0.41
N TYR A 63 4.79 -1.70 -0.51
CA TYR A 63 4.28 -1.81 -1.88
C TYR A 63 2.89 -2.44 -1.90
N ARG A 64 2.69 -3.49 -1.09
CA ARG A 64 1.40 -4.17 -0.96
C ARG A 64 0.32 -3.25 -0.40
N ILE A 65 0.65 -2.40 0.58
CA ILE A 65 -0.27 -1.41 1.14
C ILE A 65 -0.79 -0.49 0.02
N TRP A 66 0.12 0.06 -0.78
CA TRP A 66 -0.25 0.99 -1.84
C TRP A 66 -1.04 0.32 -2.96
N MET A 67 -0.66 -0.89 -3.39
CA MET A 67 -1.41 -1.61 -4.41
C MET A 67 -2.82 -1.99 -3.94
N ASN A 68 -2.98 -2.42 -2.69
CA ASN A 68 -4.31 -2.71 -2.16
C ASN A 68 -5.24 -1.48 -2.18
N ILE A 69 -4.68 -0.27 -2.04
CA ILE A 69 -5.45 0.97 -2.14
C ILE A 69 -5.72 1.33 -3.60
N ASP A 70 -4.75 1.10 -4.49
CA ASP A 70 -4.93 1.29 -5.94
C ASP A 70 -6.06 0.42 -6.50
N ASP A 71 -6.14 -0.83 -6.05
CA ASP A 71 -7.18 -1.76 -6.47
C ASP A 71 -8.60 -1.27 -6.14
N ILE A 72 -8.76 -0.44 -5.10
CA ILE A 72 -10.06 0.18 -4.79
C ILE A 72 -10.54 1.01 -5.98
N PHE A 73 -9.66 1.81 -6.60
CA PHE A 73 -10.02 2.60 -7.79
C PHE A 73 -10.44 1.73 -8.97
N ASP A 74 -9.96 0.50 -9.04
CA ASP A 74 -10.31 -0.47 -10.07
C ASP A 74 -11.55 -1.30 -9.69
N GLY A 75 -12.19 -0.98 -8.56
CA GLY A 75 -13.36 -1.68 -8.02
C GLY A 75 -13.03 -3.09 -7.54
N TRP A 76 -11.78 -3.38 -7.18
CA TRP A 76 -11.30 -4.71 -6.84
C TRP A 76 -10.64 -4.76 -5.46
N PRO A 77 -10.76 -5.86 -4.70
CA PRO A 77 -11.67 -7.00 -4.90
C PRO A 77 -13.13 -6.68 -4.56
N VAL A 78 -13.45 -5.43 -4.23
CA VAL A 78 -14.76 -4.97 -3.80
C VAL A 78 -15.21 -3.81 -4.68
N ASP A 79 -16.41 -3.96 -5.25
CA ASP A 79 -17.07 -2.90 -6.01
C ASP A 79 -17.87 -2.03 -5.03
N TYR A 80 -17.49 -0.77 -4.92
CA TYR A 80 -18.14 0.24 -4.10
C TYR A 80 -19.08 1.17 -4.90
N GLY A 81 -19.23 0.92 -6.21
CA GLY A 81 -20.05 1.75 -7.10
C GLY A 81 -19.65 3.22 -7.04
N ASP A 82 -20.64 4.09 -6.87
CA ASP A 82 -20.47 5.55 -6.82
C ASP A 82 -19.61 6.03 -5.63
N GLU A 83 -19.37 5.18 -4.62
CA GLU A 83 -18.56 5.52 -3.43
C GLU A 83 -17.07 5.19 -3.60
N THR A 84 -16.68 4.53 -4.70
CA THR A 84 -15.33 4.03 -4.96
C THR A 84 -14.26 5.10 -4.75
N ASP A 85 -14.41 6.25 -5.40
CA ASP A 85 -13.44 7.36 -5.29
C ASP A 85 -13.35 7.90 -3.86
N ALA A 86 -14.49 8.06 -3.18
CA ALA A 86 -14.51 8.59 -1.83
C ALA A 86 -13.80 7.66 -0.84
N ILE A 87 -13.97 6.34 -1.00
CA ILE A 87 -13.31 5.32 -0.20
C ILE A 87 -11.81 5.26 -0.53
N ALA A 88 -11.43 5.22 -1.80
CA ALA A 88 -10.03 5.19 -2.20
C ALA A 88 -9.27 6.41 -1.66
N MET A 89 -9.86 7.62 -1.79
CA MET A 89 -9.28 8.83 -1.24
C MET A 89 -9.19 8.83 0.30
N ARG A 90 -10.18 8.24 0.99
CA ARG A 90 -10.11 8.07 2.45
C ARG A 90 -8.93 7.20 2.84
N GLU A 91 -8.74 6.07 2.16
CA GLU A 91 -7.64 5.14 2.43
C GLU A 91 -6.28 5.75 2.10
N ILE A 92 -6.14 6.48 0.99
CA ILE A 92 -4.91 7.23 0.69
C ILE A 92 -4.61 8.23 1.80
N ARG A 93 -5.60 9.02 2.24
CA ARG A 93 -5.40 10.01 3.31
C ARG A 93 -4.97 9.35 4.62
N LEU A 94 -5.59 8.23 4.98
CA LEU A 94 -5.25 7.47 6.18
C LEU A 94 -3.83 6.93 6.11
N ALA A 95 -3.50 6.24 5.03
CA ALA A 95 -2.21 5.59 4.86
C ALA A 95 -1.05 6.60 4.73
N ALA A 96 -1.25 7.66 3.93
CA ALA A 96 -0.29 8.77 3.83
C ALA A 96 -0.11 9.49 5.17
N GLY A 97 -1.20 9.81 5.88
CA GLY A 97 -1.14 10.49 7.18
C GLY A 97 -0.40 9.67 8.24
N GLU A 98 -0.69 8.37 8.32
CA GLU A 98 0.00 7.47 9.25
C GLU A 98 1.47 7.26 8.90
N TRP A 99 1.81 7.14 7.61
CA TRP A 99 3.20 7.07 7.17
C TRP A 99 3.98 8.32 7.58
N LEU A 100 3.44 9.52 7.31
CA LEU A 100 4.08 10.79 7.64
C LEU A 100 4.27 10.98 9.16
N ALA A 101 3.35 10.45 9.97
CA ALA A 101 3.46 10.44 11.43
C ALA A 101 4.41 9.37 11.99
N THR A 102 4.77 8.36 11.18
CA THR A 102 5.59 7.22 11.61
C THR A 102 7.07 7.63 11.72
N PRO A 103 7.74 7.31 12.85
CA PRO A 103 9.19 7.45 12.95
C PRO A 103 9.90 6.61 11.88
N LYS A 104 10.74 7.25 11.05
CA LYS A 104 11.45 6.63 9.92
C LYS A 104 12.65 5.79 10.36
N THR A 105 12.39 4.86 11.27
CA THR A 105 13.29 3.82 11.76
C THR A 105 12.78 2.48 11.27
N GLU A 106 13.64 1.46 11.18
CA GLU A 106 13.24 0.11 10.77
C GLU A 106 12.04 -0.42 11.58
N ALA A 107 12.11 -0.34 12.92
CA ALA A 107 11.02 -0.74 13.81
C ALA A 107 9.74 0.09 13.60
N GLY A 108 9.86 1.38 13.32
CA GLY A 108 8.72 2.24 13.03
C GLY A 108 8.04 1.88 11.70
N ILE A 109 8.82 1.63 10.66
CA ILE A 109 8.33 1.20 9.34
C ILE A 109 7.67 -0.17 9.43
N SER A 110 8.30 -1.14 10.10
CA SER A 110 7.71 -2.47 10.35
C SER A 110 6.40 -2.36 11.11
N ALA A 111 6.34 -1.57 12.19
CA ALA A 111 5.11 -1.37 12.95
C ALA A 111 4.01 -0.67 12.12
N TYR A 112 4.36 0.19 11.16
CA TYR A 112 3.40 0.78 10.23
C TYR A 112 2.80 -0.29 9.30
N VAL A 113 3.64 -1.16 8.74
CA VAL A 113 3.20 -2.27 7.88
C VAL A 113 2.28 -3.23 8.66
N ASP A 114 2.69 -3.67 9.85
CA ASP A 114 1.91 -4.59 10.70
C ASP A 114 0.51 -4.04 11.02
N ARG A 115 0.39 -2.73 11.29
CA ARG A 115 -0.90 -2.08 11.54
C ARG A 115 -1.79 -2.07 10.29
N TRP A 116 -1.22 -1.95 9.10
CA TRP A 116 -2.00 -2.02 7.87
C TRP A 116 -2.46 -3.45 7.57
N GLU A 117 -1.56 -4.43 7.72
CA GLU A 117 -1.91 -5.84 7.51
C GLU A 117 -2.98 -6.33 8.50
N ALA A 118 -2.95 -5.86 9.76
CA ALA A 118 -3.98 -6.18 10.74
C ALA A 118 -5.36 -5.62 10.37
N ARG A 119 -5.43 -4.44 9.73
CA ARG A 119 -6.69 -3.84 9.25
C ARG A 119 -7.28 -4.56 8.04
N GLN A 120 -6.45 -5.26 7.28
CA GLN A 120 -6.87 -6.05 6.11
C GLN A 120 -7.42 -7.44 6.52
N ALA A 121 -7.61 -7.70 7.82
CA ALA A 121 -8.31 -8.89 8.27
C ALA A 121 -9.73 -8.91 7.64
N PRO A 122 -10.20 -10.07 7.11
CA PRO A 122 -11.46 -10.17 6.36
C PRO A 122 -12.73 -9.66 7.06
N ASP A 123 -12.67 -9.40 8.37
CA ASP A 123 -13.77 -8.91 9.19
C ASP A 123 -13.83 -7.36 9.26
N ASP A 124 -12.76 -6.66 8.88
CA ASP A 124 -12.64 -5.18 8.92
C ASP A 124 -12.78 -4.52 7.53
N TRP A 125 -12.83 -5.33 6.47
CA TRP A 125 -13.05 -4.93 5.07
C TRP A 125 -14.06 -5.90 4.45
N PRO A 126 -15.18 -5.47 3.81
CA PRO A 126 -15.60 -4.12 3.47
C PRO A 126 -16.85 -3.76 4.28
N ASP A 127 -16.72 -2.94 5.32
CA ASP A 127 -17.91 -2.38 5.95
C ASP A 127 -17.78 -0.86 6.13
N PRO A 128 -18.78 -0.05 5.71
CA PRO A 128 -20.04 -0.44 5.07
C PRO A 128 -20.12 -0.10 3.57
N GLY A 129 -20.61 -1.05 2.75
CA GLY A 129 -21.24 -0.76 1.45
C GLY A 129 -20.78 -1.59 0.23
N GLY A 130 -19.63 -2.26 0.32
CA GLY A 130 -19.01 -2.89 -0.83
C GLY A 130 -19.52 -4.30 -1.16
N VAL A 131 -19.57 -4.66 -2.45
CA VAL A 131 -19.85 -6.02 -2.91
C VAL A 131 -18.55 -6.73 -3.27
N TRP A 132 -18.28 -7.87 -2.64
CA TRP A 132 -17.15 -8.72 -3.03
C TRP A 132 -17.31 -9.26 -4.45
N ILE A 133 -16.36 -8.91 -5.32
CA ILE A 133 -16.34 -9.36 -6.73
C ILE A 133 -15.22 -10.37 -7.01
N ALA A 134 -14.33 -10.64 -6.05
CA ALA A 134 -13.32 -11.69 -6.15
C ALA A 134 -13.11 -12.45 -4.83
N GLY A 135 -12.74 -13.74 -4.95
CA GLY A 135 -12.31 -14.55 -3.81
C GLY A 135 -10.97 -14.05 -3.26
N GLY A 136 -10.86 -14.01 -1.93
CA GLY A 136 -9.83 -13.29 -1.19
C GLY A 136 -8.38 -13.47 -1.65
N TRP A 137 -7.56 -12.52 -1.19
CA TRP A 137 -6.13 -12.42 -1.45
C TRP A 137 -5.37 -13.68 -1.01
N GLY A 138 -4.81 -14.41 -1.98
CA GLY A 138 -3.95 -15.57 -1.74
C GLY A 138 -4.61 -16.91 -2.04
N GLY A 139 -4.62 -17.30 -3.33
CA GLY A 139 -4.77 -18.71 -3.71
C GLY A 139 -6.15 -19.16 -4.18
N GLY A 140 -6.65 -18.58 -5.26
CA GLY A 140 -7.58 -19.23 -6.20
C GLY A 140 -8.99 -19.57 -5.68
N PRO A 141 -9.93 -19.89 -6.59
CA PRO A 141 -11.29 -20.24 -6.22
C PRO A 141 -11.31 -21.64 -5.59
N ARG A 142 -11.64 -21.74 -4.30
CA ARG A 142 -12.31 -22.96 -3.82
C ARG A 142 -13.76 -22.86 -4.23
N GLY A 143 -14.03 -23.37 -5.43
CA GLY A 143 -15.39 -23.63 -5.86
C GLY A 143 -16.12 -24.44 -4.80
N ASN A 144 -17.34 -24.03 -4.49
CA ASN A 144 -18.37 -24.97 -4.09
C ASN A 144 -19.58 -24.75 -4.97
N ARG A 145 -19.60 -25.56 -6.02
CA ARG A 145 -20.82 -25.98 -6.69
C ARG A 145 -21.77 -26.57 -5.63
N ALA A 146 -22.90 -25.90 -5.46
CA ALA A 146 -24.22 -26.37 -5.00
C ALA A 146 -24.31 -27.33 -3.80
N VAL A 147 -24.92 -26.81 -2.72
CA VAL A 147 -25.97 -27.47 -1.92
C VAL A 147 -26.85 -26.31 -1.40
N LYS A 148 -28.12 -26.10 -1.71
CA LYS A 148 -29.26 -26.95 -2.07
C LYS A 148 -30.24 -26.12 -2.89
#